data_AF-A0A850ZEY1-F1
#
_entry.id   AF-A0A850ZEY1-F1
#
_cell.length_a   1.000
_cell.length_b   1.000
_cell.length_c   1.000
_cell.angle_alpha   90.00
_cell.angle_beta   90.00
_cell.angle_gamma   90.00
#
_symmetry.space_group_name_H-M   'P 1'
#
loop_
_entity.id
_entity.type
_entity.pdbx_description
1 polymer ?
#
loop_
_entity_poly.entity_id
_entity_poly.type
_entity_poly.pdbx_seq_one_letter_code
_entity_poly.pdbx_strand_id
1 'polypeptide(L)'
;EGMALPQRTVFSPEKICMDWQRRQRPGAGLFNLGNTCYINVILQCLTYTPPLANYLLSYKHSQSCQQQGFCMMCAMEAHVRKVLCSSAAAILPGAILRDLKFIGEEFEYGRQENAYEFLRCTLNAMHRACLSGRRDLGVSPQETTIVHQIFGGFMKYRVTCLSCRAVVDSYEAFLDVSLDIRAASSLITVLEDCVTPKQLDQKECFRCSKCKKKAAASKKVTVHHAPRVLTLCLERADQWTGTKISKFVEYPEYLDLRPYMSDTAGEPLLCSLYAIVVHSGDTCLEGHFLCYTKASNGLWYKMDDEFVDNCDIHTVLGQQAYLLFYAR
;
A
#
# COMPACT_ATOMS: atom_id res chain seq x y z
N GLU A 1 -8.51 21.59 -15.54
CA GLU A 1 -7.70 20.91 -16.56
C GLU A 1 -6.66 20.08 -15.83
N GLY A 2 -6.94 18.77 -15.76
CA GLY A 2 -6.26 17.81 -14.91
C GLY A 2 -5.04 17.22 -15.59
N MET A 3 -4.23 16.51 -14.79
CA MET A 3 -2.97 15.85 -15.16
C MET A 3 -2.87 15.44 -16.63
N ALA A 4 -1.84 15.93 -17.33
CA ALA A 4 -1.56 15.50 -18.69
C ALA A 4 -1.28 13.98 -18.71
N LEU A 5 -1.93 13.26 -19.63
CA LEU A 5 -1.67 11.84 -19.83
C LEU A 5 -0.19 11.65 -20.23
N PRO A 6 0.51 10.65 -19.66
CA PRO A 6 1.87 10.34 -20.06
C PRO A 6 1.95 10.04 -21.55
N GLN A 7 2.82 10.75 -22.26
CA GLN A 7 3.07 10.51 -23.69
C GLN A 7 3.71 9.13 -23.96
N ARG A 8 4.31 8.52 -22.93
CA ARG A 8 4.91 7.19 -22.96
C ARG A 8 4.60 6.44 -21.66
N THR A 9 4.17 5.19 -21.79
CA THR A 9 3.92 4.28 -20.66
C THR A 9 5.02 3.22 -20.56
N VAL A 10 5.51 2.98 -19.34
CA VAL A 10 6.53 1.95 -19.03
C VAL A 10 5.88 0.57 -19.01
N PHE A 11 4.70 0.45 -18.41
CA PHE A 11 3.87 -0.74 -18.43
C PHE A 11 2.44 -0.36 -18.81
N SER A 12 1.84 -1.12 -19.73
CA SER A 12 0.49 -0.84 -20.22
C SER A 12 -0.57 -1.40 -19.26
N PRO A 13 -1.56 -0.59 -18.84
CA PRO A 13 -2.56 -0.98 -17.85
C PRO A 13 -3.44 -2.16 -18.30
N GLU A 14 -3.63 -2.35 -19.60
CA GLU A 14 -4.46 -3.41 -20.19
C GLU A 14 -3.83 -4.79 -20.01
N LYS A 15 -2.52 -4.86 -19.72
CA LYS A 15 -1.79 -6.11 -19.48
C LYS A 15 -1.90 -6.58 -18.03
N ILE A 16 -2.61 -5.86 -17.16
CA ILE A 16 -2.78 -6.21 -15.76
C ILE A 16 -3.99 -7.14 -15.63
N CYS A 17 -3.73 -8.35 -15.13
CA CYS A 17 -4.75 -9.31 -14.80
C CYS A 17 -5.06 -9.22 -13.30
N MET A 18 -6.25 -8.74 -12.96
CA MET A 18 -6.68 -8.54 -11.56
C MET A 18 -7.02 -9.84 -10.85
N ASP A 19 -7.46 -10.85 -11.60
CA ASP A 19 -7.83 -12.16 -11.04
C ASP A 19 -6.65 -13.13 -11.00
N TRP A 20 -6.70 -14.09 -10.09
CA TRP A 20 -5.75 -15.19 -10.06
C TRP A 20 -5.83 -16.02 -11.35
N GLN A 21 -4.72 -16.13 -12.08
CA GLN A 21 -4.66 -16.98 -13.28
C GLN A 21 -4.60 -18.47 -12.96
N ARG A 22 -4.23 -18.81 -11.73
CA ARG A 22 -4.14 -20.19 -11.24
C ARG A 22 -4.74 -20.28 -9.85
N ARG A 23 -5.65 -21.22 -9.67
CA ARG A 23 -6.25 -21.54 -8.38
C ARG A 23 -5.40 -22.61 -7.67
N GLN A 24 -4.92 -22.30 -6.48
CA GLN A 24 -4.07 -23.18 -5.67
C GLN A 24 -4.30 -22.95 -4.17
N ARG A 25 -3.88 -23.94 -3.38
CA ARG A 25 -3.78 -23.83 -1.91
C ARG A 25 -2.78 -22.71 -1.53
N PRO A 26 -2.80 -22.20 -0.28
CA PRO A 26 -1.77 -21.27 0.15
C PRO A 26 -0.38 -21.92 -0.01
N GLY A 27 0.59 -21.08 -0.36
CA GLY A 27 1.99 -21.42 -0.38
C GLY A 27 2.59 -21.50 1.04
N ALA A 28 3.92 -21.59 1.08
CA ALA A 28 4.68 -21.76 2.30
C ALA A 28 4.60 -20.54 3.26
N GLY A 29 4.72 -20.81 4.56
CA GLY A 29 5.07 -19.81 5.57
C GLY A 29 6.51 -19.30 5.41
N LEU A 30 6.89 -18.32 6.23
CA LEU A 30 8.22 -17.70 6.21
C LEU A 30 8.88 -17.83 7.58
N PHE A 31 10.05 -18.45 7.65
CA PHE A 31 10.76 -18.60 8.92
C PHE A 31 11.06 -17.24 9.56
N ASN A 32 10.82 -17.13 10.87
CA ASN A 32 11.29 -16.00 11.66
C ASN A 32 12.76 -16.23 12.06
N LEU A 33 13.66 -15.33 11.68
CA LEU A 33 15.08 -15.44 12.03
C LEU A 33 15.52 -14.47 13.12
N GLY A 34 14.61 -14.15 14.05
CA GLY A 34 14.81 -13.16 15.10
C GLY A 34 14.39 -11.78 14.59
N ASN A 35 13.20 -11.35 14.98
CA ASN A 35 12.62 -10.05 14.66
C ASN A 35 12.37 -9.78 13.16
N THR A 36 12.19 -10.82 12.34
CA THR A 36 11.89 -10.65 10.90
C THR A 36 10.39 -10.70 10.57
N CYS A 37 9.51 -10.75 11.57
CA CYS A 37 8.06 -10.87 11.36
C CYS A 37 7.47 -9.69 10.56
N TYR A 38 7.99 -8.46 10.75
CA TYR A 38 7.59 -7.29 9.96
C TYR A 38 7.88 -7.45 8.46
N ILE A 39 8.95 -8.17 8.11
CA ILE A 39 9.29 -8.52 6.72
C ILE A 39 8.32 -9.59 6.24
N ASN A 40 8.15 -10.65 7.03
CA ASN A 40 7.35 -11.82 6.66
C ASN A 40 5.91 -11.43 6.31
N VAL A 41 5.26 -10.59 7.11
CA VAL A 41 3.89 -10.15 6.84
C VAL A 41 3.76 -9.35 5.54
N ILE A 42 4.70 -8.45 5.25
CA ILE A 42 4.67 -7.65 4.03
C ILE A 42 4.91 -8.53 2.80
N LEU A 43 5.88 -9.45 2.88
CA LEU A 43 6.16 -10.38 1.79
C LEU A 43 4.97 -11.29 1.51
N GLN A 44 4.26 -11.77 2.54
CA GLN A 44 3.03 -12.55 2.36
C GLN A 44 1.93 -11.70 1.73
N CYS A 45 1.62 -10.49 2.24
CA CYS A 45 0.59 -9.63 1.66
C CYS A 45 0.87 -9.29 0.17
N LEU A 46 2.14 -9.00 -0.18
CA LEU A 46 2.53 -8.75 -1.57
C LEU A 46 2.46 -10.01 -2.43
N THR A 47 2.84 -11.18 -1.90
CA THR A 47 2.74 -12.46 -2.60
C THR A 47 1.30 -12.82 -2.95
N TYR A 48 0.35 -12.49 -2.06
CA TYR A 48 -1.08 -12.73 -2.29
C TYR A 48 -1.80 -11.55 -2.94
N THR A 49 -1.07 -10.56 -3.46
CA THR A 49 -1.64 -9.52 -4.31
C THR A 49 -1.76 -10.05 -5.75
N PRO A 50 -2.97 -10.40 -6.25
CA PRO A 50 -3.10 -11.18 -7.49
C PRO A 50 -2.44 -10.56 -8.74
N PRO A 51 -2.62 -9.27 -9.07
CA PRO A 51 -1.98 -8.69 -10.25
C PRO A 51 -0.45 -8.65 -10.15
N LEU A 52 0.10 -8.48 -8.94
CA LEU A 52 1.53 -8.51 -8.72
C LEU A 52 2.06 -9.95 -8.86
N ALA A 53 1.39 -10.92 -8.23
CA ALA A 53 1.76 -12.33 -8.31
C ALA A 53 1.73 -12.84 -9.75
N ASN A 54 0.69 -12.53 -10.52
CA ASN A 54 0.58 -12.87 -11.94
C ASN A 54 1.75 -12.31 -12.76
N TYR A 55 2.12 -11.05 -12.52
CA TYR A 55 3.25 -10.42 -13.20
C TYR A 55 4.57 -11.10 -12.83
N LEU A 56 4.82 -11.34 -11.54
CA LEU A 56 6.06 -11.96 -11.05
C LEU A 56 6.20 -13.41 -11.53
N LEU A 57 5.11 -14.19 -11.53
CA LEU A 57 5.13 -15.56 -12.05
C LEU A 57 5.33 -15.65 -13.58
N SER A 58 5.29 -14.52 -14.30
CA SER A 58 5.54 -14.47 -15.74
C SER A 58 7.01 -14.30 -16.13
N TYR A 59 7.92 -14.08 -15.17
CA TYR A 59 9.37 -13.89 -15.37
C TYR A 59 9.77 -12.70 -16.27
N LYS A 60 8.83 -11.81 -16.61
CA LYS A 60 9.08 -10.71 -17.54
C LYS A 60 10.15 -9.75 -17.05
N HIS A 61 10.25 -9.52 -15.73
CA HIS A 61 11.23 -8.60 -15.20
C HIS A 61 12.63 -9.20 -15.26
N SER A 62 12.85 -10.40 -14.70
CA SER A 62 14.18 -11.02 -14.70
C SER A 62 14.77 -11.22 -16.10
N GLN A 63 13.93 -11.51 -17.11
CA GLN A 63 14.35 -11.65 -18.51
C GLN A 63 14.87 -10.35 -19.15
N SER A 64 14.46 -9.19 -18.65
CA SER A 64 14.81 -7.87 -19.22
C SER A 64 15.55 -6.97 -18.22
N CYS A 65 15.87 -7.49 -17.04
CA CYS A 65 16.52 -6.73 -15.98
C CYS A 65 17.99 -6.43 -16.36
N GLN A 66 18.35 -5.16 -16.31
CA GLN A 66 19.72 -4.68 -16.58
C GLN A 66 20.45 -4.22 -15.32
N GLN A 67 19.82 -4.36 -14.15
CA GLN A 67 20.38 -3.92 -12.88
C GLN A 67 21.51 -4.85 -12.43
N GLN A 68 22.68 -4.28 -12.15
CA GLN A 68 23.78 -5.00 -11.55
C GLN A 68 23.59 -5.08 -10.02
N GLY A 69 23.84 -6.24 -9.42
CA GLY A 69 23.68 -6.44 -7.97
C GLY A 69 22.23 -6.74 -7.57
N PHE A 70 21.83 -6.28 -6.38
CA PHE A 70 20.50 -6.53 -5.85
C PHE A 70 19.43 -5.79 -6.66
N CYS A 71 18.42 -6.53 -7.12
CA CYS A 71 17.22 -5.98 -7.74
C CYS A 71 15.98 -6.48 -6.99
N MET A 72 15.23 -5.56 -6.36
CA MET A 72 14.09 -5.93 -5.53
C MET A 72 12.98 -6.63 -6.32
N MET A 73 12.75 -6.22 -7.58
CA MET A 73 11.74 -6.87 -8.41
C MET A 73 12.14 -8.31 -8.80
N CYS A 74 13.41 -8.57 -9.11
CA CYS A 74 13.93 -9.94 -9.29
C CYS A 74 13.85 -10.77 -8.00
N ALA A 75 14.17 -10.17 -6.85
CA ALA A 75 14.10 -10.83 -5.55
C ALA A 75 12.66 -11.23 -5.20
N MET A 76 11.69 -10.33 -5.44
CA MET A 76 10.27 -10.63 -5.30
C MET A 76 9.78 -11.69 -6.28
N GLU A 77 10.28 -11.69 -7.52
CA GLU A 77 9.98 -12.73 -8.51
C GLU A 77 10.37 -14.13 -8.01
N ALA A 78 11.61 -14.25 -7.52
CA ALA A 78 12.12 -15.48 -6.94
C ALA A 78 11.37 -15.87 -5.66
N HIS A 79 11.03 -14.89 -4.82
CA HIS A 79 10.28 -15.09 -3.58
C HIS A 79 8.88 -15.64 -3.84
N VAL A 80 8.07 -14.95 -4.66
CA VAL A 80 6.69 -15.35 -4.97
C VAL A 80 6.64 -16.75 -5.57
N ARG A 81 7.56 -17.05 -6.50
CA ARG A 81 7.69 -18.40 -7.05
C ARG A 81 8.01 -19.43 -5.97
N LYS A 82 8.93 -19.12 -5.06
CA LYS A 82 9.32 -20.04 -3.99
C LYS A 82 8.18 -20.26 -3.00
N VAL A 83 7.43 -19.22 -2.61
CA VAL A 83 6.26 -19.36 -1.72
C VAL A 83 5.19 -20.23 -2.39
N LEU A 84 4.79 -19.88 -3.62
CA LEU A 84 3.62 -20.47 -4.27
C LEU A 84 3.88 -21.83 -4.94
N CYS A 85 5.14 -22.20 -5.21
CA CYS A 85 5.48 -23.46 -5.88
C CYS A 85 6.30 -24.43 -5.02
N SER A 86 6.70 -24.05 -3.80
CA SER A 86 7.39 -24.95 -2.89
C SER A 86 6.43 -25.96 -2.26
N SER A 87 6.90 -27.19 -2.04
CA SER A 87 6.22 -28.19 -1.23
C SER A 87 6.59 -28.12 0.26
N ALA A 88 7.56 -27.28 0.64
CA ALA A 88 7.95 -27.07 2.02
C ALA A 88 6.89 -26.26 2.79
N ALA A 89 6.69 -26.59 4.06
CA ALA A 89 5.75 -25.87 4.93
C ALA A 89 6.15 -24.40 5.13
N ALA A 90 7.45 -24.12 5.25
CA ALA A 90 7.99 -22.77 5.36
C ALA A 90 9.29 -22.62 4.55
N ILE A 91 9.59 -21.39 4.16
CA ILE A 91 10.80 -21.04 3.40
C ILE A 91 11.54 -19.86 4.03
N LEU A 92 12.82 -19.72 3.71
CA LEU A 92 13.59 -18.54 4.03
C LEU A 92 13.58 -17.52 2.87
N PRO A 93 13.19 -16.24 3.09
CA PRO A 93 13.33 -15.16 2.11
C PRO A 93 14.78 -14.63 2.05
N GLY A 94 15.75 -15.53 1.88
CA GLY A 94 17.18 -15.24 2.12
C GLY A 94 17.81 -14.17 1.23
N ALA A 95 17.31 -13.97 0.00
CA ALA A 95 17.80 -12.88 -0.87
C ALA A 95 17.39 -11.50 -0.35
N ILE A 96 16.17 -11.37 0.18
CA ILE A 96 15.64 -10.12 0.71
C ILE A 96 16.30 -9.80 2.06
N LEU A 97 16.47 -10.81 2.93
CA LEU A 97 17.10 -10.64 4.25
C LEU A 97 18.58 -10.26 4.17
N ARG A 98 19.32 -10.77 3.18
CA ARG A 98 20.75 -10.47 3.02
C ARG A 98 20.99 -9.03 2.58
N ASP A 99 20.06 -8.46 1.82
CA ASP A 99 20.25 -7.21 1.08
C ASP A 99 19.28 -6.11 1.54
N LEU A 100 18.82 -6.17 2.80
CA LEU A 100 17.85 -5.22 3.40
C LEU A 100 18.23 -3.75 3.21
N LYS A 101 19.52 -3.42 3.35
CA LYS A 101 20.05 -2.06 3.14
C LYS A 101 19.78 -1.46 1.75
N PHE A 102 19.56 -2.30 0.74
CA PHE A 102 19.22 -1.84 -0.62
C PHE A 102 17.72 -1.57 -0.78
N ILE A 103 16.91 -2.05 0.16
CA ILE A 103 15.47 -1.79 0.25
C ILE A 103 15.25 -0.45 0.99
N GLY A 104 15.85 -0.32 2.17
CA GLY A 104 15.91 0.91 2.98
C GLY A 104 17.21 0.91 3.81
N GLU A 105 17.88 2.05 3.90
CA GLU A 105 19.19 2.18 4.57
C GLU A 105 19.10 1.98 6.09
N GLU A 106 17.91 2.21 6.65
CA GLU A 106 17.56 2.08 8.05
C GLU A 106 17.39 0.63 8.53
N PHE A 107 17.17 -0.33 7.61
CA PHE A 107 16.88 -1.71 8.01
C PHE A 107 18.15 -2.49 8.33
N GLU A 108 18.22 -2.95 9.58
CA GLU A 108 19.26 -3.85 10.05
C GLU A 108 18.69 -5.22 10.42
N TYR A 109 19.39 -6.27 10.02
CA TYR A 109 18.99 -7.63 10.35
C TYR A 109 18.97 -7.85 11.88
N GLY A 110 17.90 -8.48 12.37
CA GLY A 110 17.75 -8.82 13.79
C GLY A 110 17.10 -7.74 14.65
N ARG A 111 16.78 -6.56 14.09
CA ARG A 111 16.03 -5.50 14.79
C ARG A 111 14.54 -5.60 14.51
N GLN A 112 13.73 -5.20 15.49
CA GLN A 112 12.30 -4.98 15.29
C GLN A 112 12.14 -3.64 14.57
N GLU A 113 11.29 -3.63 13.55
CA GLU A 113 11.11 -2.48 12.68
C GLU A 113 9.64 -2.32 12.29
N ASN A 114 9.32 -1.17 11.72
CA ASN A 114 7.97 -0.83 11.32
C ASN A 114 7.60 -1.51 9.98
N ALA A 115 6.59 -2.38 10.00
CA ALA A 115 6.11 -3.09 8.81
C ALA A 115 5.58 -2.14 7.70
N TYR A 116 5.00 -1.00 8.07
CA TYR A 116 4.52 -0.01 7.10
C TYR A 116 5.69 0.68 6.38
N GLU A 117 6.76 1.03 7.10
CA GLU A 117 7.95 1.62 6.45
C GLU A 117 8.64 0.58 5.55
N PHE A 118 8.73 -0.67 5.99
CA PHE A 118 9.27 -1.75 5.16
C PHE A 118 8.45 -1.97 3.88
N LEU A 119 7.12 -1.87 3.94
CA LEU A 119 6.25 -1.90 2.77
C LEU A 119 6.59 -0.76 1.80
N ARG A 120 6.67 0.49 2.29
CA ARG A 120 6.94 1.67 1.46
C ARG A 120 8.30 1.56 0.77
N CYS A 121 9.34 1.21 1.53
CA CYS A 121 10.68 0.98 1.00
C CYS A 121 10.71 -0.17 -0.02
N THR A 122 9.96 -1.25 0.22
CA THR A 122 9.80 -2.37 -0.72
C THR A 122 9.12 -1.97 -2.03
N LEU A 123 7.98 -1.28 -1.97
CA LEU A 123 7.26 -0.79 -3.15
C LEU A 123 8.13 0.19 -3.97
N ASN A 124 8.81 1.10 -3.28
CA ASN A 124 9.73 2.05 -3.90
C ASN A 124 10.93 1.36 -4.56
N ALA A 125 11.53 0.36 -3.90
CA ALA A 125 12.64 -0.41 -4.46
C ALA A 125 12.21 -1.21 -5.70
N MET A 126 11.01 -1.81 -5.69
CA MET A 126 10.42 -2.46 -6.86
C MET A 126 10.13 -1.46 -8.00
N HIS A 127 9.64 -0.27 -7.68
CA HIS A 127 9.40 0.79 -8.66
C HIS A 127 10.73 1.24 -9.32
N ARG A 128 11.77 1.53 -8.52
CA ARG A 128 13.10 1.89 -9.02
C ARG A 128 13.69 0.80 -9.91
N ALA A 129 13.53 -0.47 -9.54
CA ALA A 129 13.97 -1.60 -10.36
C ALA A 129 13.31 -1.61 -11.75
N CYS A 130 12.04 -1.21 -11.87
CA CYS A 130 11.34 -1.11 -13.15
C CYS A 130 11.85 0.02 -14.05
N LEU A 131 12.53 1.01 -13.49
CA LEU A 131 13.09 2.16 -14.20
C LEU A 131 14.57 1.97 -14.54
N SER A 132 15.24 0.99 -13.94
CA SER A 132 16.65 0.70 -14.19
C SER A 132 16.92 0.47 -15.67
N GLY A 133 17.93 1.15 -16.22
CA GLY A 133 18.27 1.14 -17.65
C GLY A 133 17.49 2.17 -18.52
N ARG A 134 16.47 2.86 -17.99
CA ARG A 134 15.69 3.88 -18.71
C ARG A 134 16.12 5.29 -18.31
N ARG A 135 17.20 5.78 -18.91
CA ARG A 135 17.88 7.04 -18.54
C ARG A 135 17.17 8.34 -18.98
N ASP A 136 16.02 8.27 -19.64
CA ASP A 136 15.41 9.45 -20.29
C ASP A 136 13.87 9.48 -20.17
N LEU A 137 13.37 9.31 -18.94
CA LEU A 137 11.93 9.41 -18.66
C LEU A 137 11.67 10.62 -17.75
N GLY A 138 10.84 11.56 -18.22
CA GLY A 138 10.24 12.58 -17.37
C GLY A 138 9.38 11.96 -16.25
N VAL A 139 8.92 12.78 -15.30
CA VAL A 139 8.17 12.33 -14.09
C VAL A 139 6.91 11.53 -14.46
N SER A 140 6.13 12.01 -15.45
CA SER A 140 4.85 11.39 -15.83
C SER A 140 4.98 9.93 -16.34
N PRO A 141 5.96 9.57 -17.20
CA PRO A 141 6.24 8.17 -17.52
C PRO A 141 6.69 7.30 -16.33
N GLN A 142 7.30 7.85 -15.28
CA GLN A 142 7.74 7.06 -14.12
C GLN A 142 6.55 6.51 -13.33
N GLU A 143 5.46 7.25 -13.27
CA GLU A 143 4.19 6.85 -12.62
C GLU A 143 3.41 5.78 -13.42
N THR A 144 4.05 5.14 -14.41
CA THR A 144 3.43 4.10 -15.25
C THR A 144 4.18 2.75 -15.18
N THR A 145 5.07 2.55 -14.21
CA THR A 145 5.63 1.21 -13.92
C THR A 145 4.53 0.26 -13.48
N ILE A 146 4.77 -1.06 -13.56
CA ILE A 146 3.81 -2.06 -13.06
C ILE A 146 3.40 -1.80 -11.59
N VAL A 147 4.34 -1.35 -10.76
CA VAL A 147 4.07 -0.97 -9.36
C VAL A 147 3.03 0.15 -9.27
N HIS A 148 3.22 1.25 -10.01
CA HIS A 148 2.25 2.36 -10.02
C HIS A 148 0.94 1.98 -10.73
N GLN A 149 0.97 1.10 -11.73
CA GLN A 149 -0.25 0.65 -12.36
C GLN A 149 -1.10 -0.25 -11.45
N ILE A 150 -0.48 -0.93 -10.48
CA ILE A 150 -1.17 -1.76 -9.47
C ILE A 150 -1.55 -0.93 -8.25
N PHE A 151 -0.57 -0.37 -7.54
CA PHE A 151 -0.73 0.30 -6.25
C PHE A 151 -0.90 1.83 -6.37
N GLY A 152 -0.56 2.39 -7.53
CA GLY A 152 -0.54 3.83 -7.74
C GLY A 152 -1.92 4.44 -7.92
N GLY A 153 -2.17 5.51 -7.18
CA GLY A 153 -3.30 6.40 -7.36
C GLY A 153 -2.85 7.86 -7.36
N PHE A 154 -3.81 8.77 -7.51
CA PHE A 154 -3.56 10.20 -7.41
C PHE A 154 -4.51 10.84 -6.40
N MET A 155 -3.96 11.58 -5.44
CA MET A 155 -4.73 12.47 -4.59
C MET A 155 -4.93 13.81 -5.28
N LYS A 156 -6.09 14.42 -5.08
CA LYS A 156 -6.39 15.81 -5.44
C LYS A 156 -6.55 16.63 -4.19
N TYR A 157 -5.69 17.64 -4.07
CA TYR A 157 -5.78 18.67 -3.04
C TYR A 157 -6.43 19.90 -3.65
N ARG A 158 -7.54 20.33 -3.04
CA ARG A 158 -8.29 21.51 -3.46
C ARG A 158 -8.25 22.55 -2.36
N VAL A 159 -7.64 23.70 -2.63
CA VAL A 159 -7.64 24.85 -1.74
C VAL A 159 -8.63 25.89 -2.26
N THR A 160 -9.60 26.27 -1.43
CA THR A 160 -10.63 27.26 -1.77
C THR A 160 -10.49 28.50 -0.88
N CYS A 161 -10.25 29.66 -1.50
CA CYS A 161 -10.22 30.93 -0.80
C CYS A 161 -11.61 31.30 -0.27
N LEU A 162 -11.73 31.57 1.03
CA LEU A 162 -13.03 31.92 1.64
C LEU A 162 -13.48 33.35 1.30
N SER A 163 -12.54 34.23 0.92
CA SER A 163 -12.86 35.63 0.57
C SER A 163 -13.36 35.80 -0.87
N CYS A 164 -12.69 35.20 -1.85
CA CYS A 164 -13.02 35.38 -3.28
C CYS A 164 -13.47 34.11 -4.00
N ARG A 165 -13.56 32.98 -3.30
CA ARG A 165 -13.95 31.66 -3.83
C ARG A 165 -13.04 31.13 -4.96
N ALA A 166 -11.85 31.72 -5.14
CA ALA A 166 -10.84 31.16 -6.04
C ALA A 166 -10.42 29.77 -5.56
N VAL A 167 -10.30 28.83 -6.51
CA VAL A 167 -9.91 27.45 -6.27
C VAL A 167 -8.53 27.19 -6.86
N VAL A 168 -7.68 26.48 -6.12
CA VAL A 168 -6.39 25.96 -6.59
C VAL A 168 -6.39 24.46 -6.37
N ASP A 169 -6.18 23.71 -7.44
CA ASP A 169 -6.07 22.25 -7.40
C ASP A 169 -4.59 21.86 -7.58
N SER A 170 -4.09 20.93 -6.77
CA SER A 170 -2.82 20.24 -6.96
C SER A 170 -3.01 18.72 -6.84
N TYR A 171 -2.11 17.96 -7.45
CA TYR A 171 -2.21 16.50 -7.54
C TYR A 171 -0.91 15.85 -7.07
N GLU A 172 -1.03 14.71 -6.38
CA GLU A 172 0.11 13.97 -5.86
C GLU A 172 -0.12 12.46 -6.08
N ALA A 173 0.89 11.77 -6.61
CA ALA A 173 0.87 10.33 -6.71
C ALA A 173 1.03 9.69 -5.33
N PHE A 174 0.38 8.55 -5.11
CA PHE A 174 0.57 7.74 -3.91
C PHE A 174 0.61 6.26 -4.27
N LEU A 175 1.29 5.45 -3.46
CA LEU A 175 1.25 3.97 -3.54
C LEU A 175 0.49 3.34 -2.37
N ASP A 176 0.23 4.15 -1.34
CA ASP A 176 -0.40 3.80 -0.09
C ASP A 176 -0.98 5.07 0.55
N VAL A 177 -1.90 4.90 1.50
CA VAL A 177 -2.53 6.02 2.23
C VAL A 177 -2.43 5.76 3.72
N SER A 178 -1.80 6.68 4.45
CA SER A 178 -1.78 6.69 5.90
C SER A 178 -3.01 7.40 6.46
N LEU A 179 -3.64 6.81 7.46
CA LEU A 179 -4.92 7.25 8.01
C LEU A 179 -4.81 7.49 9.51
N ASP A 180 -5.07 8.73 9.93
CA ASP A 180 -5.20 9.09 11.34
C ASP A 180 -6.50 8.50 11.90
N ILE A 181 -6.35 7.54 12.80
CA ILE A 181 -7.47 6.83 13.40
C ILE A 181 -7.90 7.41 14.75
N ARG A 182 -7.24 8.43 15.32
CA ARG A 182 -7.43 8.85 16.72
C ARG A 182 -8.88 9.18 17.08
N ALA A 183 -9.58 9.88 16.21
CA ALA A 183 -10.97 10.30 16.44
C ALA A 183 -12.03 9.31 15.90
N ALA A 184 -11.63 8.28 15.15
CA ALA A 184 -12.56 7.43 14.42
C ALA A 184 -12.70 6.01 15.00
N SER A 185 -13.89 5.43 14.89
CA SER A 185 -14.19 4.04 15.28
C SER A 185 -14.28 3.08 14.10
N SER A 186 -14.28 3.58 12.86
CA SER A 186 -14.42 2.78 11.64
C SER A 186 -13.60 3.37 10.49
N LEU A 187 -13.23 2.54 9.52
CA LEU A 187 -12.56 2.98 8.30
C LEU A 187 -13.43 3.97 7.51
N ILE A 188 -14.75 3.73 7.45
CA ILE A 188 -15.70 4.60 6.77
C ILE A 188 -15.66 6.01 7.35
N THR A 189 -15.72 6.14 8.68
CA THR A 189 -15.68 7.44 9.34
C THR A 189 -14.34 8.16 9.19
N VAL A 190 -13.22 7.43 9.14
CA VAL A 190 -11.92 8.04 8.82
C VAL A 190 -11.90 8.59 7.39
N LEU A 191 -12.34 7.81 6.41
CA LEU A 191 -12.33 8.22 5.00
C LEU A 191 -13.26 9.43 4.75
N GLU A 192 -14.41 9.48 5.42
CA GLU A 192 -15.31 10.64 5.40
C GLU A 192 -14.64 11.90 5.97
N ASP A 193 -13.95 11.78 7.10
CA ASP A 193 -13.20 12.90 7.70
C ASP A 193 -12.04 13.37 6.79
N CYS A 194 -11.34 12.43 6.13
CA CYS A 194 -10.27 12.76 5.18
C CYS A 194 -10.77 13.63 4.01
N VAL A 195 -11.96 13.35 3.50
CA VAL A 195 -12.54 14.09 2.36
C VAL A 195 -13.38 15.30 2.76
N THR A 196 -13.58 15.52 4.05
CA THR A 196 -14.29 16.70 4.55
C THR A 196 -13.40 17.95 4.44
N PRO A 197 -13.89 19.06 3.85
CA PRO A 197 -13.10 20.30 3.77
C PRO A 197 -12.76 20.84 5.17
N LYS A 198 -11.47 21.00 5.46
CA LYS A 198 -10.97 21.57 6.72
C LYS A 198 -10.44 22.98 6.48
N GLN A 199 -10.64 23.90 7.43
CA GLN A 199 -10.02 25.23 7.33
C GLN A 199 -8.51 25.10 7.55
N LEU A 200 -7.73 25.84 6.75
CA LEU A 200 -6.29 25.91 6.96
C LEU A 200 -6.00 26.71 8.24
N ASP A 201 -5.08 26.21 9.05
CA ASP A 201 -4.60 26.92 10.23
C ASP A 201 -4.08 28.30 9.85
N GLN A 202 -4.24 29.28 10.74
CA GLN A 202 -3.73 30.64 10.51
C GLN A 202 -2.21 30.68 10.26
N LYS A 203 -1.48 29.65 10.72
CA LYS A 203 -0.04 29.46 10.48
C LYS A 203 0.26 29.00 9.05
N GLU A 204 -0.61 28.19 8.43
CA GLU A 204 -0.53 27.78 7.03
C GLU A 204 -1.02 28.94 6.14
N CYS A 205 -0.13 29.90 5.92
CA CYS A 205 -0.44 31.13 5.21
C CYS A 205 -0.73 30.88 3.72
N PHE A 206 -1.98 30.62 3.35
CA PHE A 206 -2.40 30.60 1.94
C PHE A 206 -2.40 32.02 1.34
N ARG A 207 -1.55 32.26 0.34
CA ARG A 207 -1.53 33.51 -0.43
C ARG A 207 -2.41 33.36 -1.67
N CYS A 208 -3.58 33.98 -1.65
CA CYS A 208 -4.49 33.91 -2.78
C CYS A 208 -3.98 34.74 -3.96
N SER A 209 -3.85 34.12 -5.14
CA SER A 209 -3.41 34.78 -6.37
C SER A 209 -4.37 35.89 -6.82
N LYS A 210 -5.69 35.68 -6.67
CA LYS A 210 -6.71 36.70 -7.00
C LYS A 210 -6.76 37.85 -5.99
N CYS A 211 -6.75 37.55 -4.68
CA CYS A 211 -6.77 38.62 -3.65
C CYS A 211 -5.41 39.30 -3.45
N LYS A 212 -4.33 38.71 -3.98
CA LYS A 212 -2.92 39.13 -3.83
C LYS A 212 -2.43 39.24 -2.38
N LYS A 213 -3.20 38.75 -1.40
CA LYS A 213 -2.91 38.78 0.03
C LYS A 213 -3.13 37.41 0.69
N LYS A 214 -2.64 37.27 1.94
CA LYS A 214 -2.98 36.13 2.79
C LYS A 214 -4.49 36.14 3.07
N ALA A 215 -5.14 35.01 2.90
CA ALA A 215 -6.58 34.88 3.08
C ALA A 215 -6.91 33.54 3.73
N ALA A 216 -7.97 33.52 4.54
CA ALA A 216 -8.53 32.27 5.05
C ALA A 216 -8.97 31.38 3.88
N ALA A 217 -8.67 30.09 3.97
CA ALA A 217 -8.96 29.11 2.94
C ALA A 217 -9.35 27.78 3.57
N SER A 218 -10.12 26.98 2.84
CA SER A 218 -10.37 25.58 3.17
C SER A 218 -9.58 24.66 2.24
N LYS A 219 -9.11 23.53 2.76
CA LYS A 219 -8.43 22.47 2.02
C LYS A 219 -9.31 21.22 2.06
N LYS A 220 -9.57 20.64 0.89
CA LYS A 220 -10.25 19.35 0.71
C LYS A 220 -9.27 18.40 0.03
N VAL A 221 -9.17 17.17 0.52
CA VAL A 221 -8.38 16.11 -0.12
C VAL A 221 -9.34 15.06 -0.64
N THR A 222 -9.15 14.55 -1.85
CA THR A 222 -10.02 13.53 -2.46
C THR A 222 -9.20 12.60 -3.33
N VAL A 223 -9.64 11.36 -3.53
CA VAL A 223 -9.01 10.46 -4.48
C VAL A 223 -9.35 10.89 -5.91
N HIS A 224 -8.36 11.32 -6.69
CA HIS A 224 -8.57 11.68 -8.08
C HIS A 224 -8.63 10.46 -8.99
N HIS A 225 -7.64 9.59 -8.87
CA HIS A 225 -7.58 8.30 -9.54
C HIS A 225 -7.34 7.22 -8.49
N ALA A 226 -8.24 6.25 -8.43
CA ALA A 226 -8.13 5.13 -7.49
C ALA A 226 -7.14 4.07 -8.00
N PRO A 227 -6.31 3.49 -7.12
CA PRO A 227 -5.40 2.42 -7.49
C PRO A 227 -6.16 1.12 -7.79
N ARG A 228 -5.53 0.15 -8.47
CA ARG A 228 -6.09 -1.21 -8.64
C ARG A 228 -6.06 -1.99 -7.32
N VAL A 229 -5.01 -1.75 -6.54
CA VAL A 229 -4.82 -2.27 -5.19
C VAL A 229 -4.62 -1.09 -4.25
N LEU A 230 -5.58 -0.86 -3.36
CA LEU A 230 -5.51 0.18 -2.35
C LEU A 230 -4.88 -0.37 -1.08
N THR A 231 -3.76 0.23 -0.67
CA THR A 231 -3.10 -0.05 0.60
C THR A 231 -3.38 1.08 1.58
N LEU A 232 -3.92 0.73 2.75
CA LEU A 232 -4.22 1.67 3.82
C LEU A 232 -3.41 1.32 5.07
N CYS A 233 -2.73 2.30 5.64
CA CYS A 233 -2.10 2.20 6.95
C CYS A 233 -2.98 2.89 7.99
N LEU A 234 -3.33 2.17 9.04
CA LEU A 234 -4.00 2.75 10.20
C LEU A 234 -2.91 3.22 11.17
N GLU A 235 -2.75 4.54 11.35
CA GLU A 235 -1.69 5.13 12.17
C GLU A 235 -1.90 4.79 13.65
N ARG A 236 -1.37 3.63 14.07
CA ARG A 236 -1.48 3.17 15.45
C ARG A 236 -0.40 3.73 16.37
N ALA A 237 0.64 4.37 15.82
CA ALA A 237 1.64 5.07 16.61
C ALA A 237 1.16 6.49 16.91
N ASP A 238 0.76 6.73 18.16
CA ASP A 238 0.46 8.08 18.62
C ASP A 238 1.77 8.84 18.80
N GLN A 239 2.09 9.73 17.85
CA GLN A 239 3.31 10.54 17.88
C GLN A 239 3.33 11.56 19.02
N TRP A 240 2.18 11.92 19.60
CA TRP A 240 2.10 12.86 20.73
C TRP A 240 2.41 12.19 22.06
N THR A 241 1.87 10.98 22.27
CA THR A 241 2.02 10.26 23.54
C THR A 241 3.12 9.21 23.51
N GLY A 242 3.58 8.81 22.32
CA GLY A 242 4.49 7.69 22.12
C GLY A 242 3.84 6.33 22.36
N THR A 243 2.51 6.28 22.52
CA THR A 243 1.77 5.06 22.86
C THR A 243 1.13 4.41 21.64
N LYS A 244 0.81 3.12 21.75
CA LYS A 244 0.06 2.41 20.72
C LYS A 244 -1.43 2.63 20.88
N ILE A 245 -2.08 3.01 19.78
CA ILE A 245 -3.54 3.07 19.67
C ILE A 245 -4.05 1.64 19.46
N SER A 246 -4.41 0.97 20.56
CA SER A 246 -4.94 -0.41 20.59
C SER A 246 -6.46 -0.48 20.48
N LYS A 247 -7.14 0.63 20.15
CA LYS A 247 -8.59 0.60 19.93
C LYS A 247 -8.92 -0.18 18.66
N PHE A 248 -10.04 -0.88 18.70
CA PHE A 248 -10.61 -1.48 17.51
C PHE A 248 -11.11 -0.40 16.55
N VAL A 249 -10.82 -0.58 15.27
CA VAL A 249 -11.33 0.25 14.16
C VAL A 249 -12.02 -0.71 13.22
N GLU A 250 -13.33 -0.57 13.06
CA GLU A 250 -14.11 -1.43 12.17
C GLU A 250 -13.74 -1.18 10.70
N TYR A 251 -13.61 -2.24 9.90
CA TYR A 251 -13.39 -2.13 8.45
C TYR A 251 -14.23 -3.19 7.74
N PRO A 252 -14.79 -2.88 6.55
CA PRO A 252 -15.66 -3.80 5.84
C PRO A 252 -14.86 -4.80 5.00
N GLU A 253 -15.49 -5.93 4.62
CA GLU A 253 -14.93 -6.79 3.56
C GLU A 253 -14.98 -6.09 2.20
N TYR A 254 -16.01 -5.29 1.93
CA TYR A 254 -16.20 -4.55 0.69
C TYR A 254 -16.24 -3.05 0.95
N LEU A 255 -15.36 -2.30 0.29
CA LEU A 255 -15.24 -0.86 0.41
C LEU A 255 -15.63 -0.19 -0.91
N ASP A 256 -16.64 0.69 -0.89
CA ASP A 256 -16.92 1.58 -2.01
C ASP A 256 -16.05 2.84 -1.91
N LEU A 257 -15.17 3.05 -2.89
CA LEU A 257 -14.33 4.25 -2.94
C LEU A 257 -15.00 5.46 -3.57
N ARG A 258 -16.11 5.28 -4.32
CA ARG A 258 -16.76 6.35 -5.08
C ARG A 258 -17.08 7.59 -4.24
N PRO A 259 -17.58 7.48 -2.99
CA PRO A 259 -17.90 8.66 -2.17
C PRO A 259 -16.68 9.53 -1.82
N TYR A 260 -15.48 8.95 -1.83
CA TYR A 260 -14.24 9.61 -1.43
C TYR A 260 -13.45 10.18 -2.62
N MET A 261 -13.97 10.01 -3.84
CA MET A 261 -13.33 10.46 -5.06
C MET A 261 -13.63 11.93 -5.39
N SER A 262 -12.76 12.54 -6.19
CA SER A 262 -12.95 13.91 -6.69
C SER A 262 -14.12 14.02 -7.69
N ASP A 263 -14.39 12.91 -8.38
CA ASP A 263 -15.57 12.71 -9.22
C ASP A 263 -16.43 11.61 -8.59
N THR A 264 -17.50 12.02 -7.95
CA THR A 264 -18.44 11.14 -7.25
C THR A 264 -19.57 10.65 -8.16
N ALA A 265 -19.59 11.04 -9.44
CA ALA A 265 -20.61 10.59 -10.37
C ALA A 265 -20.34 9.16 -10.86
N GLY A 266 -21.40 8.38 -11.08
CA GLY A 266 -21.34 7.03 -11.65
C GLY A 266 -21.48 5.90 -10.63
N GLU A 267 -21.24 4.68 -11.10
CA GLU A 267 -21.44 3.45 -10.33
C GLU A 267 -20.46 3.31 -9.14
N PRO A 268 -20.84 2.58 -8.07
CA PRO A 268 -19.96 2.23 -6.97
C PRO A 268 -18.61 1.69 -7.45
N LEU A 269 -17.52 2.13 -6.83
CA LEU A 269 -16.18 1.62 -7.08
C LEU A 269 -15.80 0.67 -5.95
N LEU A 270 -16.33 -0.55 -6.03
CA LEU A 270 -16.15 -1.57 -5.00
C LEU A 270 -14.74 -2.17 -5.04
N CYS A 271 -14.12 -2.27 -3.86
CA CYS A 271 -12.89 -3.01 -3.64
C CYS A 271 -13.13 -4.07 -2.56
N SER A 272 -12.62 -5.29 -2.77
CA SER A 272 -12.68 -6.39 -1.81
C SER A 272 -11.39 -6.45 -0.99
N LEU A 273 -11.53 -6.59 0.32
CA LEU A 273 -10.43 -6.88 1.23
C LEU A 273 -9.85 -8.25 0.88
N TYR A 274 -8.51 -8.33 0.77
CA TYR A 274 -7.82 -9.60 0.51
C TYR A 274 -6.63 -9.83 1.43
N ALA A 275 -6.12 -8.81 2.12
CA ALA A 275 -5.12 -8.99 3.15
C ALA A 275 -5.21 -7.93 4.25
N ILE A 276 -4.83 -8.33 5.47
CA ILE A 276 -4.59 -7.41 6.58
C ILE A 276 -3.29 -7.78 7.29
N VAL A 277 -2.60 -6.79 7.84
CA VAL A 277 -1.51 -6.98 8.79
C VAL A 277 -2.00 -6.61 10.17
N VAL A 278 -1.62 -7.37 11.19
CA VAL A 278 -1.94 -7.13 12.59
C VAL A 278 -0.64 -7.05 13.38
N HIS A 279 -0.57 -6.10 14.30
CA HIS A 279 0.54 -5.99 15.25
C HIS A 279 0.06 -6.40 16.64
N SER A 280 0.58 -7.49 17.18
CA SER A 280 0.38 -7.91 18.57
C SER A 280 1.50 -7.34 19.44
N GLY A 281 1.17 -6.64 20.52
CA GLY A 281 2.15 -6.01 21.41
C GLY A 281 1.60 -4.72 22.02
N ASP A 282 2.14 -4.32 23.17
CA ASP A 282 1.65 -3.16 23.92
C ASP A 282 2.25 -1.84 23.43
N THR A 283 3.41 -1.89 22.76
CA THR A 283 4.08 -0.71 22.18
C THR A 283 4.04 -0.75 20.65
N CYS A 284 4.44 0.34 20.00
CA CYS A 284 4.62 0.36 18.55
C CYS A 284 6.01 -0.09 18.10
N LEU A 285 6.94 -0.23 19.04
CA LEU A 285 8.35 -0.58 18.79
C LEU A 285 8.58 -2.07 18.99
N GLU A 286 7.86 -2.66 19.96
CA GLU A 286 8.00 -4.05 20.34
C GLU A 286 6.70 -4.83 20.23
N GLY A 287 6.82 -6.02 19.64
CA GLY A 287 5.69 -6.92 19.44
C GLY A 287 5.96 -7.94 18.36
N HIS A 288 4.87 -8.41 17.76
CA HIS A 288 4.86 -9.45 16.74
C HIS A 288 3.88 -9.10 15.64
N PHE A 289 4.35 -9.15 14.40
CA PHE A 289 3.51 -8.95 13.23
C PHE A 289 3.06 -10.31 12.68
N LEU A 290 1.76 -10.42 12.43
CA LEU A 290 1.17 -11.52 11.67
C LEU A 290 0.20 -10.95 10.64
N CYS A 291 -0.14 -11.71 9.61
CA CYS A 291 -1.09 -11.24 8.59
C CYS A 291 -2.15 -12.28 8.29
N TYR A 292 -3.25 -11.82 7.70
CA TYR A 292 -4.27 -12.68 7.14
C TYR A 292 -4.36 -12.37 5.66
N THR A 293 -4.39 -13.40 4.82
CA THR A 293 -4.44 -13.25 3.37
C THR A 293 -5.47 -14.19 2.75
N LYS A 294 -6.16 -13.73 1.71
CA LYS A 294 -7.07 -14.52 0.90
C LYS A 294 -6.27 -15.17 -0.22
N ALA A 295 -6.14 -16.49 -0.18
CA ALA A 295 -5.38 -17.21 -1.20
C ALA A 295 -6.19 -17.31 -2.51
N SER A 296 -5.53 -17.74 -3.58
CA SER A 296 -6.16 -17.91 -4.90
C SER A 296 -7.35 -18.88 -4.93
N ASN A 297 -7.47 -19.76 -3.93
CA ASN A 297 -8.62 -20.63 -3.77
C ASN A 297 -9.88 -19.93 -3.21
N GLY A 298 -9.78 -18.66 -2.82
CA GLY A 298 -10.85 -17.84 -2.28
C GLY A 298 -11.00 -17.92 -0.75
N LEU A 299 -10.17 -18.72 -0.07
CA LEU A 299 -10.22 -18.92 1.38
C LEU A 299 -9.22 -18.02 2.10
N TRP A 300 -9.53 -17.68 3.36
CA TRP A 300 -8.66 -16.89 4.23
C TRP A 300 -7.70 -17.77 5.01
N TYR A 301 -6.50 -17.23 5.23
CA TYR A 301 -5.44 -17.89 5.95
C TYR A 301 -4.72 -16.90 6.86
N LYS A 302 -4.50 -17.28 8.11
CA LYS A 302 -3.58 -16.65 9.04
C LYS A 302 -2.17 -17.10 8.68
N MET A 303 -1.30 -16.14 8.40
CA MET A 303 0.12 -16.32 8.12
C MET A 303 0.89 -15.75 9.31
N ASP A 304 1.42 -16.65 10.14
CA ASP A 304 2.13 -16.36 11.37
C ASP A 304 3.53 -16.97 11.28
N ASP A 305 4.43 -16.21 10.64
CA ASP A 305 5.75 -16.67 10.22
C ASP A 305 5.67 -18.00 9.45
N GLU A 306 6.24 -19.07 10.00
CA GLU A 306 6.26 -20.42 9.40
C GLU A 306 4.90 -21.13 9.41
N PHE A 307 3.93 -20.65 10.19
CA PHE A 307 2.62 -21.26 10.33
C PHE A 307 1.60 -20.64 9.39
N VAL A 308 0.86 -21.51 8.70
CA VAL A 308 -0.19 -21.13 7.75
C VAL A 308 -1.46 -21.89 8.09
N ASP A 309 -2.40 -21.20 8.72
CA ASP A 309 -3.63 -21.78 9.25
C ASP A 309 -4.86 -21.21 8.53
N ASN A 310 -5.84 -22.06 8.23
CA ASN A 310 -7.09 -21.59 7.65
C ASN A 310 -7.93 -20.83 8.68
N CYS A 311 -8.60 -19.77 8.25
CA CYS A 311 -9.54 -19.01 9.07
C CYS A 311 -10.73 -18.53 8.24
N ASP A 312 -11.75 -18.01 8.92
CA ASP A 312 -12.91 -17.38 8.28
C ASP A 312 -12.78 -15.85 8.23
N ILE A 313 -13.66 -15.22 7.43
CA ILE A 313 -13.71 -13.77 7.31
C ILE A 313 -14.11 -13.08 8.62
N HIS A 314 -14.93 -13.71 9.47
CA HIS A 314 -15.34 -13.11 10.75
C HIS A 314 -14.15 -12.93 11.69
N THR A 315 -13.25 -13.91 11.72
CA THR A 315 -11.98 -13.86 12.45
C THR A 315 -11.13 -12.70 11.96
N VAL A 316 -11.04 -12.54 10.63
CA VAL A 316 -10.27 -11.46 9.98
C VAL A 316 -10.84 -10.10 10.35
N LEU A 317 -12.15 -9.87 10.15
CA LEU A 317 -12.81 -8.59 10.45
C LEU A 317 -12.80 -8.25 11.95
N GLY A 318 -12.66 -9.24 12.83
CA GLY A 318 -12.49 -9.05 14.28
C GLY A 318 -11.08 -8.61 14.72
N GLN A 319 -10.10 -8.51 13.81
CA GLN A 319 -8.73 -8.16 14.17
C GLN A 319 -8.50 -6.65 14.27
N GLN A 320 -7.57 -6.25 15.14
CA GLN A 320 -7.04 -4.88 15.19
C GLN A 320 -6.04 -4.64 14.05
N ALA A 321 -6.55 -4.42 12.85
CA ALA A 321 -5.73 -4.24 11.65
C ALA A 321 -4.76 -3.05 11.78
N TYR A 322 -3.53 -3.25 11.36
CA TYR A 322 -2.49 -2.24 11.22
C TYR A 322 -2.39 -1.77 9.76
N LEU A 323 -2.36 -2.70 8.82
CA LEU A 323 -2.48 -2.42 7.38
C LEU A 323 -3.69 -3.15 6.79
N LEU A 324 -4.33 -2.54 5.81
CA LEU A 324 -5.43 -3.11 5.04
C LEU A 324 -5.08 -3.06 3.55
N PHE A 325 -5.35 -4.16 2.84
CA PHE A 325 -5.14 -4.27 1.39
C PHE A 325 -6.45 -4.65 0.71
N TYR A 326 -6.93 -3.76 -0.15
CA TYR A 326 -8.14 -3.93 -0.95
C TYR A 326 -7.79 -4.02 -2.44
N ALA A 327 -8.44 -4.89 -3.18
CA ALA A 327 -8.30 -5.02 -4.63
C ALA A 327 -9.65 -4.78 -5.32
N ARG A 328 -9.61 -4.15 -6.49
CA ARG A 328 -10.78 -3.97 -7.37
C ARG A 328 -11.11 -5.24 -8.16
#